data_AF-A0A853GTQ1-F1
#
_entry.id   AF-A0A853GTQ1-F1
#
_cell.length_a   1.000
_cell.length_b   1.000
_cell.length_c   1.000
_cell.angle_alpha   90.00
_cell.angle_beta   90.00
_cell.angle_gamma   90.00
#
_symmetry.space_group_name_H-M   'P 1'
#
loop_
_entity.id
_entity.type
_entity.pdbx_description
1 polymer ?
#
loop_
_entity_poly.entity_id
_entity_poly.type
_entity_poly.pdbx_seq_one_letter_code
_entity_poly.pdbx_strand_id
1 'polypeptide(L)'
;MQVVQQAADPDDLPSWEASVSTWIDGEGEMRPEELDTPYGRQVWDNYHLIGDVLRNSDLAIKPSDFFYARIAKAIDAEPHIVAPRTLRRHKPVRLGLSGLAVAAAVASVVWVAYPYMYGSGVEQQGTVQVVASAGDDAGALHDYLDAHREIAGVNAVRQASFEVPR
;
A
#
# COMPACT_ATOMS: atom_id res chain seq x y z
N MET A 1 -3.33 -43.38 -34.48
CA MET A 1 -3.63 -42.14 -33.75
C MET A 1 -2.67 -41.08 -34.24
N GLN A 2 -3.16 -40.18 -35.10
CA GLN A 2 -2.36 -39.12 -35.70
C GLN A 2 -2.80 -37.83 -35.02
N VAL A 3 -1.92 -37.25 -34.20
CA VAL A 3 -2.15 -35.95 -33.57
C VAL A 3 -2.09 -34.92 -34.69
N VAL A 4 -3.25 -34.42 -35.09
CA VAL A 4 -3.34 -33.27 -36.00
C VAL A 4 -2.77 -32.09 -35.24
N GLN A 5 -1.52 -31.72 -35.55
CA GLN A 5 -1.03 -30.37 -35.30
C GLN A 5 -1.85 -29.45 -36.19
N GLN A 6 -2.87 -28.84 -35.59
CA GLN A 6 -3.60 -27.73 -36.19
C GLN A 6 -2.61 -26.58 -36.29
N ALA A 7 -2.03 -26.41 -37.48
CA ALA A 7 -1.30 -25.20 -37.83
C ALA A 7 -2.30 -24.04 -37.74
N ALA A 8 -2.01 -23.07 -36.86
CA ALA A 8 -2.76 -21.83 -36.81
C ALA A 8 -2.68 -21.14 -38.17
N ASP A 9 -3.82 -20.66 -38.65
CA ASP A 9 -3.96 -19.98 -39.94
C ASP A 9 -3.14 -18.68 -39.91
N PRO A 10 -2.22 -18.41 -40.84
CA PRO A 10 -1.42 -17.18 -40.85
C PRO A 10 -2.24 -15.89 -41.00
N ASP A 11 -3.51 -16.00 -41.42
CA ASP A 11 -4.46 -14.90 -41.52
C ASP A 11 -5.19 -14.59 -40.19
N ASP A 12 -4.96 -15.38 -39.13
CA ASP A 12 -5.61 -15.22 -37.82
C ASP A 12 -4.84 -14.25 -36.89
N LEU A 13 -3.78 -13.60 -37.40
CA LEU A 13 -3.08 -12.56 -36.66
C LEU A 13 -3.93 -11.28 -36.71
N PRO A 14 -4.31 -10.71 -35.55
CA PRO A 14 -5.05 -9.46 -35.52
C PRO A 14 -4.26 -8.40 -36.27
N SER A 15 -4.96 -7.56 -37.06
CA SER A 15 -4.32 -6.42 -37.69
C SER A 15 -3.62 -5.57 -36.61
N TRP A 16 -2.58 -4.85 -37.00
CA TRP A 16 -1.81 -4.07 -36.03
C TRP A 16 -2.71 -3.08 -35.27
N GLU A 17 -3.70 -2.47 -35.93
CA GLU A 17 -4.70 -1.60 -35.31
C GLU A 17 -5.59 -2.34 -34.32
N ALA A 18 -5.97 -3.59 -34.63
CA ALA A 18 -6.71 -4.43 -33.71
C ALA A 18 -5.87 -4.75 -32.47
N SER A 19 -4.55 -4.92 -32.61
CA SER A 19 -3.63 -5.07 -31.48
C SER A 19 -3.61 -3.81 -30.61
N VAL A 20 -3.55 -2.62 -31.21
CA VAL A 20 -3.67 -1.34 -30.48
C VAL A 20 -5.01 -1.23 -29.76
N SER A 21 -6.12 -1.65 -30.39
CA SER A 21 -7.43 -1.68 -29.73
C SER A 21 -7.43 -2.61 -28.51
N THR A 22 -6.86 -3.81 -28.61
CA THR A 22 -6.77 -4.72 -27.46
C THR A 22 -5.97 -4.13 -26.30
N TRP A 23 -4.93 -3.33 -26.60
CA TRP A 23 -4.16 -2.62 -25.58
C TRP A 23 -4.96 -1.52 -24.90
N ILE A 24 -5.76 -0.76 -25.67
CA ILE A 24 -6.64 0.29 -25.12
C ILE A 24 -7.70 -0.28 -24.19
N ASP A 25 -8.26 -1.44 -24.55
CA ASP A 25 -9.25 -2.14 -23.74
C ASP A 25 -8.64 -2.88 -22.54
N GLY A 26 -7.31 -2.96 -22.45
CA GLY A 26 -6.59 -3.66 -21.38
C GLY A 26 -6.59 -5.18 -21.51
N GLU A 27 -6.98 -5.70 -22.68
CA GLU A 27 -7.10 -7.14 -22.99
C GLU A 27 -5.81 -7.74 -23.58
N GLY A 28 -4.76 -6.93 -23.75
CA GLY A 28 -3.48 -7.35 -24.32
C GLY A 28 -2.26 -6.81 -23.57
N GLU A 29 -1.12 -7.50 -23.72
CA GLU A 29 0.17 -7.02 -23.22
C GLU A 29 0.63 -5.82 -24.06
N MET A 30 0.73 -4.64 -23.44
CA MET A 30 1.16 -3.42 -24.12
C MET A 30 2.64 -3.48 -24.51
N ARG A 31 2.93 -3.04 -25.73
CA ARG A 31 4.28 -2.93 -26.29
C ARG A 31 4.61 -1.47 -26.64
N PRO A 32 5.13 -0.67 -25.68
CA PRO A 32 5.37 0.76 -25.85
C PRO A 32 6.28 1.09 -27.03
N GLU A 33 7.24 0.22 -27.34
CA GLU A 33 8.17 0.35 -28.45
C GLU A 33 7.47 0.35 -29.82
N GLU A 34 6.35 -0.36 -29.96
CA GLU A 34 5.55 -0.38 -31.19
C GLU A 34 4.67 0.89 -31.31
N LEU A 35 4.30 1.47 -30.17
CA LEU A 35 3.55 2.73 -30.09
C LEU A 35 4.42 3.98 -30.27
N ASP A 36 5.74 3.88 -30.05
CA ASP A 36 6.69 4.99 -30.18
C ASP A 36 7.02 5.38 -31.64
N THR A 37 6.06 5.19 -32.53
CA THR A 37 6.12 5.67 -33.91
C THR A 37 5.12 6.81 -34.12
N PRO A 38 5.32 7.72 -35.10
CA PRO A 38 4.36 8.77 -35.39
C PRO A 38 2.95 8.22 -35.71
N TYR A 39 2.88 7.09 -36.40
CA TYR A 39 1.63 6.41 -36.73
C TYR A 39 1.01 5.73 -35.49
N GLY A 40 1.83 5.04 -34.69
CA GLY A 40 1.47 4.45 -33.39
C GLY A 40 0.73 5.43 -32.48
N ARG A 41 1.38 6.57 -32.20
CA ARG A 41 0.79 7.65 -31.39
C ARG A 41 -0.49 8.20 -31.98
N GLN A 42 -0.55 8.42 -33.29
CA GLN A 42 -1.76 8.93 -33.94
C GLN A 42 -2.94 7.98 -33.78
N VAL A 43 -2.73 6.68 -33.93
CA VAL A 43 -3.78 5.66 -33.80
C VAL A 43 -4.26 5.59 -32.35
N TRP A 44 -3.33 5.56 -31.39
CA TRP A 44 -3.62 5.62 -29.96
C TRP A 44 -4.46 6.85 -29.59
N ASP A 45 -4.06 8.04 -30.05
CA ASP A 45 -4.77 9.30 -29.79
C ASP A 45 -6.17 9.30 -30.41
N ASN A 46 -6.30 8.83 -31.64
CA ASN A 46 -7.59 8.79 -32.34
C ASN A 46 -8.57 7.84 -31.64
N TYR A 47 -8.11 6.67 -31.18
CA TYR A 47 -8.97 5.71 -30.51
C TYR A 47 -9.43 6.21 -29.15
N HIS A 48 -8.55 6.85 -28.37
CA HIS A 48 -8.96 7.53 -27.14
C HIS A 48 -9.97 8.65 -27.41
N LEU A 49 -9.74 9.48 -28.44
CA LEU A 49 -10.65 10.56 -28.81
C LEU A 49 -12.04 10.03 -29.22
N ILE A 50 -12.11 8.95 -29.99
CA ILE A 50 -13.38 8.29 -30.32
C ILE A 50 -14.07 7.84 -29.03
N GLY A 51 -13.33 7.19 -28.12
CA GLY A 51 -13.85 6.77 -26.82
C GLY A 51 -14.39 7.93 -25.98
N ASP A 52 -13.68 9.05 -25.96
CA ASP A 52 -14.07 10.26 -25.23
C ASP A 52 -15.34 10.89 -25.82
N VAL A 53 -15.42 11.04 -27.14
CA VAL A 53 -16.61 11.54 -27.85
C VAL A 53 -17.84 10.67 -27.60
N LEU A 54 -17.67 9.34 -27.57
CA LEU A 54 -18.77 8.39 -27.32
C LEU A 54 -19.27 8.46 -25.86
N ARG A 55 -18.42 8.83 -24.90
CA ARG A 55 -18.80 8.99 -23.49
C ARG A 55 -19.44 10.35 -23.24
N ASN A 56 -18.87 11.41 -23.80
CA ASN A 56 -19.39 12.78 -23.71
C ASN A 56 -18.81 13.66 -24.83
N SER A 57 -19.68 14.32 -25.60
CA SER A 57 -19.27 15.26 -26.66
C SER A 57 -18.40 16.42 -26.16
N ASP A 58 -18.53 16.82 -24.89
CA ASP A 58 -17.71 17.88 -24.30
C ASP A 58 -16.24 17.46 -24.15
N LEU A 59 -15.95 16.16 -24.22
CA LEU A 59 -14.59 15.60 -24.19
C LEU A 59 -13.96 15.48 -25.59
N ALA A 60 -14.64 15.94 -26.65
CA ALA A 60 -14.12 15.97 -28.02
C ALA A 60 -13.03 17.05 -28.21
N ILE A 61 -12.06 17.09 -27.30
CA ILE A 61 -10.98 18.07 -27.25
C ILE A 61 -9.72 17.37 -27.73
N LYS A 62 -9.11 17.92 -28.78
CA LYS A 62 -7.78 17.51 -29.22
C LYS A 62 -6.74 18.47 -28.61
N PRO A 63 -5.91 18.02 -27.65
CA PRO A 63 -4.86 18.87 -27.10
C PRO A 63 -3.84 19.26 -28.18
N SER A 64 -3.18 20.40 -28.00
CA SER A 64 -2.14 20.85 -28.92
C SER A 64 -0.81 20.14 -28.68
N ASP A 65 0.01 20.01 -29.71
CA ASP A 65 1.36 19.43 -29.60
C ASP A 65 2.21 20.13 -28.54
N PHE A 66 2.04 21.45 -28.39
CA PHE A 66 2.74 22.22 -27.36
C PHE A 66 2.30 21.85 -25.93
N PHE A 67 1.02 21.50 -25.73
CA PHE A 67 0.53 21.01 -24.45
C PHE A 67 1.16 19.66 -24.10
N TYR A 68 1.16 18.72 -25.05
CA TYR A 68 1.83 17.43 -24.87
C TYR A 68 3.32 17.59 -24.55
N ALA A 69 4.04 18.44 -25.29
CA ALA A 69 5.46 18.69 -25.05
C ALA A 69 5.73 19.28 -23.65
N ARG A 70 4.85 20.15 -23.15
CA ARG A 70 4.94 20.70 -21.79
C ARG A 70 4.72 19.64 -20.72
N ILE A 71 3.75 18.76 -20.92
CA ILE A 71 3.48 17.65 -19.98
C ILE A 71 4.63 16.66 -19.98
N ALA A 72 5.08 16.20 -21.15
CA ALA A 72 6.20 15.28 -21.27
C ALA A 72 7.44 15.82 -20.55
N LYS A 73 7.78 17.10 -20.79
CA LYS A 73 8.88 17.78 -20.10
C LYS A 73 8.69 17.86 -18.58
N ALA A 74 7.47 18.06 -18.11
CA ALA A 74 7.18 18.10 -16.67
C ALA A 74 7.37 16.72 -16.04
N ILE A 75 6.90 15.66 -16.69
CA ILE A 75 7.06 14.25 -16.26
C ILE A 75 8.54 13.87 -16.25
N ASP A 76 9.31 14.21 -17.29
CA ASP A 76 10.75 13.93 -17.36
C ASP A 76 11.54 14.64 -16.23
N ALA A 77 11.03 15.77 -15.74
CA ALA A 77 11.62 16.51 -14.65
C ALA A 77 11.21 15.97 -13.25
N GLU A 78 10.27 15.03 -13.18
CA GLU A 78 9.89 14.42 -11.91
C GLU A 78 11.02 13.52 -11.39
N PRO A 79 11.39 13.63 -10.10
CA PRO A 79 12.35 12.72 -9.51
C PRO A 79 11.79 11.30 -9.57
N HIS A 80 12.58 10.35 -10.10
CA HIS A 80 12.16 8.95 -10.18
C HIS A 80 11.76 8.46 -8.79
N ILE A 81 10.46 8.20 -8.60
CA ILE A 81 9.93 7.63 -7.37
C ILE A 81 10.40 6.18 -7.32
N VAL A 82 11.59 5.95 -6.78
CA VAL A 82 12.05 4.62 -6.40
C VAL A 82 11.01 4.13 -5.39
N ALA A 83 10.26 3.08 -5.76
CA ALA A 83 9.15 2.55 -5.00
C ALA A 83 9.42 2.61 -3.48
N PRO A 84 8.41 2.92 -2.64
CA PRO A 84 8.59 2.92 -1.19
C PRO A 84 9.22 1.59 -0.83
N ARG A 85 10.51 1.62 -0.44
CA ARG A 85 11.21 0.45 0.05
C ARG A 85 10.29 -0.06 1.14
N THR A 86 9.72 -1.24 0.94
CA THR A 86 8.93 -1.88 1.97
C THR A 86 9.91 -2.08 3.12
N LEU A 87 9.94 -1.12 4.05
CA LEU A 87 10.71 -1.21 5.28
C LEU A 87 10.17 -2.48 5.89
N ARG A 88 10.92 -3.58 5.76
CA ARG A 88 10.55 -4.88 6.32
C ARG A 88 10.25 -4.60 7.77
N ARG A 89 8.95 -4.62 8.10
CA ARG A 89 8.47 -4.42 9.46
C ARG A 89 9.11 -5.53 10.27
N HIS A 90 10.18 -5.23 10.99
CA HIS A 90 10.80 -6.19 11.89
C HIS A 90 9.69 -6.66 12.83
N LYS A 91 9.26 -7.91 12.67
CA LYS A 91 8.28 -8.51 13.58
C LYS A 91 8.91 -8.41 14.98
N PRO A 92 8.25 -7.80 15.98
CA PRO A 92 8.82 -7.77 17.31
C PRO A 92 8.93 -9.22 17.78
N VAL A 93 10.14 -9.63 18.13
CA VAL A 93 10.44 -10.93 18.74
C VAL A 93 9.79 -10.95 20.14
N ARG A 94 8.48 -11.12 20.19
CA ARG A 94 7.69 -11.29 21.42
C ARG A 94 7.29 -12.75 21.65
N LEU A 95 8.01 -13.70 21.04
CA LEU A 95 7.79 -15.14 21.28
C LEU A 95 8.74 -15.76 22.30
N GLY A 96 9.75 -15.04 22.80
CA GLY A 96 10.75 -15.57 23.74
C GLY A 96 10.48 -15.30 25.23
N LEU A 97 9.52 -14.44 25.57
CA LEU A 97 9.32 -13.97 26.95
C LEU A 97 8.56 -14.95 27.85
N SER A 98 7.82 -15.90 27.30
CA SER A 98 7.02 -16.84 28.11
C SER A 98 7.88 -17.78 28.95
N GLY A 99 9.08 -18.17 28.49
CA GLY A 99 9.98 -19.04 29.27
C GLY A 99 10.66 -18.31 30.44
N LEU A 100 11.09 -17.07 30.22
CA LEU A 100 11.80 -16.28 31.23
C LEU A 100 10.84 -15.85 32.37
N ALA A 101 9.59 -15.50 32.04
CA ALA A 101 8.57 -15.18 33.02
C ALA A 101 8.27 -16.36 33.97
N VAL A 102 8.19 -17.58 33.42
CA VAL A 102 7.98 -18.80 34.23
C VAL A 102 9.19 -19.07 35.14
N ALA A 103 10.42 -18.96 34.62
CA ALA A 103 11.63 -19.14 35.43
C ALA A 103 11.71 -18.12 36.58
N ALA A 104 11.40 -16.84 36.31
CA ALA A 104 11.38 -15.79 37.32
C ALA A 104 10.32 -16.03 38.40
N ALA A 105 9.13 -16.53 38.03
CA ALA A 105 8.05 -16.86 38.96
C ALA A 105 8.42 -18.03 39.90
N VAL A 106 9.06 -19.08 39.38
CA VAL A 106 9.49 -20.21 40.22
C VAL A 106 10.62 -19.78 41.15
N ALA A 107 11.58 -18.99 40.67
CA ALA A 107 12.68 -18.47 41.49
C ALA A 107 12.19 -17.57 42.63
N SER A 108 11.19 -16.71 42.39
CA SER A 108 10.62 -15.85 43.43
C SER A 108 9.82 -16.63 44.47
N VAL A 109 9.08 -17.67 44.07
CA VAL A 109 8.41 -18.58 45.02
C VAL A 109 9.43 -19.30 45.92
N VAL A 110 10.52 -19.81 45.33
CA VAL A 110 11.59 -20.47 46.10
C VAL A 110 12.25 -19.49 47.06
N TRP A 111 12.56 -18.27 46.62
CA TRP A 111 13.16 -17.23 47.47
C TRP A 111 12.27 -16.85 48.65
N VAL A 112 10.95 -16.66 48.42
CA VAL A 112 9.97 -16.34 49.46
C VAL A 112 9.76 -17.51 50.41
N ALA A 113 9.73 -18.75 49.92
CA ALA A 113 9.52 -19.94 50.75
C ALA A 113 10.77 -20.35 51.55
N TYR A 114 11.97 -20.01 51.08
CA TYR A 114 13.24 -20.33 51.73
C TYR A 114 13.33 -19.94 53.21
N PRO A 115 12.97 -18.70 53.64
CA PRO A 115 12.98 -18.33 55.05
C PRO A 115 11.93 -19.09 55.88
N TYR A 116 10.82 -19.56 55.31
CA TYR A 116 9.82 -20.33 56.07
C TYR A 116 10.22 -21.81 56.23
N MET A 117 11.01 -22.34 55.31
CA MET A 117 11.50 -23.73 55.35
C MET A 117 12.75 -23.90 56.20
N TYR A 118 13.62 -22.87 56.26
CA TYR A 118 14.91 -22.93 56.96
C TYR A 118 15.11 -21.86 58.05
N GLY A 119 14.19 -20.90 58.17
CA GLY A 119 14.27 -19.80 59.13
C GLY A 119 13.19 -19.89 60.19
N SER A 120 13.57 -20.32 61.39
CA SER A 120 12.83 -20.03 62.60
C SER A 120 12.80 -18.50 62.84
N GLY A 121 11.66 -17.89 62.53
CA GLY A 121 11.06 -16.70 63.14
C GLY A 121 11.84 -15.38 63.12
N VAL A 122 11.33 -14.39 62.38
CA VAL A 122 11.24 -12.98 62.82
C VAL A 122 10.04 -12.33 62.09
N GLU A 123 9.14 -11.71 62.85
CA GLU A 123 8.07 -10.85 62.36
C GLU A 123 8.61 -9.60 61.65
N GLN A 124 8.02 -9.18 60.53
CA GLN A 124 7.96 -7.74 60.24
C GLN A 124 6.74 -7.37 59.38
N GLN A 125 5.82 -6.67 60.03
CA GLN A 125 4.76 -5.89 59.40
C GLN A 125 5.37 -4.71 58.64
N GLY A 126 5.03 -4.56 57.35
CA GLY A 126 5.42 -3.42 56.53
C GLY A 126 4.28 -3.07 55.57
N THR A 127 3.68 -1.90 55.76
CA THR A 127 2.61 -1.33 54.94
C THR A 127 3.06 -1.13 53.50
N VAL A 128 2.41 -1.79 52.54
CA VAL A 128 2.68 -1.64 51.11
C VAL A 128 2.02 -0.34 50.61
N GLN A 129 2.82 0.68 50.32
CA GLN A 129 2.40 1.82 49.48
C GLN A 129 2.51 1.42 48.02
N VAL A 130 1.37 1.44 47.30
CA VAL A 130 1.32 1.26 45.84
C VAL A 130 1.45 2.64 45.19
N VAL A 131 2.62 2.94 44.62
CA VAL A 131 2.86 4.12 43.77
C VAL A 131 3.09 3.64 42.34
N ALA A 132 2.01 3.37 41.62
CA ALA A 132 1.97 3.35 40.16
C ALA A 132 0.51 3.22 39.70
N SER A 133 -0.15 4.36 39.54
CA SER A 133 -1.32 4.45 38.65
C SER A 133 -0.77 4.81 37.27
N ALA A 134 -0.88 3.91 36.30
CA ALA A 134 -0.60 4.22 34.91
C ALA A 134 -1.73 5.17 34.44
N GLY A 135 -1.46 6.46 34.51
CA GLY A 135 -2.34 7.50 33.98
C GLY A 135 -2.44 7.36 32.46
N ASP A 136 -3.67 7.43 31.96
CA ASP A 136 -4.03 7.49 30.56
C ASP A 136 -3.16 8.52 29.81
N ASP A 137 -2.25 8.04 28.96
CA ASP A 137 -1.37 8.83 28.10
C ASP A 137 -2.16 9.41 26.90
N ALA A 138 -3.22 10.16 27.19
CA ALA A 138 -4.02 10.87 26.20
C ALA A 138 -3.19 11.88 25.40
N GLY A 139 -2.10 12.39 26.00
CA GLY A 139 -1.11 13.24 25.34
C GLY A 139 -0.24 12.49 24.33
N ALA A 140 0.19 11.27 24.64
CA ALA A 140 1.01 10.48 23.72
C ALA A 140 0.22 10.06 22.47
N LEU A 141 -1.09 9.82 22.60
CA LEU A 141 -1.98 9.58 21.46
C LEU A 141 -2.15 10.84 20.60
N HIS A 142 -2.30 12.01 21.22
CA HIS A 142 -2.39 13.29 20.49
C HIS A 142 -1.10 13.59 19.72
N ASP A 143 0.07 13.47 20.36
CA ASP A 143 1.37 13.67 19.72
C ASP A 143 1.58 12.68 18.56
N TYR A 144 1.13 11.43 18.73
CA TYR A 144 1.17 10.42 17.67
C TYR A 144 0.27 10.78 16.48
N LEU A 145 -0.93 11.31 16.74
CA LEU A 145 -1.89 11.72 15.70
C LEU A 145 -1.42 12.97 14.95
N ASP A 146 -0.84 13.96 15.64
CA ASP A 146 -0.27 15.15 15.01
C ASP A 146 0.93 14.81 14.13
N ALA A 147 1.83 13.91 14.59
CA ALA A 147 2.94 13.43 13.78
C ALA A 147 2.45 12.69 12.51
N HIS A 148 1.36 11.93 12.59
CA HIS A 148 0.77 11.26 11.42
C HIS A 148 0.07 12.24 10.46
N ARG A 149 -0.44 13.37 10.98
CA ARG A 149 -1.07 14.43 10.19
C ARG A 149 -0.06 15.18 9.33
N GLU A 150 1.16 15.39 9.84
CA GLU A 150 2.26 16.03 9.13
C GLU A 150 2.75 15.19 7.94
N ILE A 151 2.73 13.84 8.08
CA ILE A 151 3.17 12.89 7.05
C ILE A 151 2.15 12.73 5.91
N ALA A 152 0.85 12.94 6.17
CA ALA A 152 -0.21 12.71 5.18
C ALA A 152 -0.37 13.85 4.16
N GLY A 153 0.34 14.97 4.31
CA GLY A 153 0.21 16.15 3.46
C GLY A 153 -1.18 16.81 3.56
N VAL A 154 -1.30 18.04 3.05
CA VAL A 154 -2.57 18.80 3.02
C VAL A 154 -3.49 18.24 1.94
N ASN A 155 -3.95 17.00 2.10
CA ASN A 155 -5.09 16.48 1.36
C ASN A 155 -6.22 16.30 2.37
N ALA A 156 -7.11 17.28 2.44
CA ALA A 156 -8.36 17.16 3.15
C ALA A 156 -9.10 15.93 2.60
N VAL A 157 -9.27 14.91 3.44
CA VAL A 157 -10.16 13.79 3.17
C VAL A 157 -11.55 14.38 2.93
N ARG A 158 -11.94 14.50 1.67
CA ARG A 158 -13.26 14.99 1.28
C ARG A 158 -14.25 13.89 1.66
N GLN A 159 -14.91 14.05 2.81
CA GLN A 159 -15.98 13.16 3.23
C GLN A 159 -17.11 13.26 2.20
N ALA A 160 -17.33 12.19 1.43
CA ALA A 160 -18.54 12.03 0.63
C ALA A 160 -19.53 11.19 1.44
N SER A 161 -20.66 11.77 1.84
CA SER A 161 -21.79 11.04 2.39
C SER A 161 -22.74 10.66 1.27
N PHE A 162 -23.06 9.37 1.14
CA PHE A 162 -24.16 8.93 0.30
C PHE A 162 -25.46 9.07 1.08
N GLU A 163 -26.38 9.89 0.57
CA GLU A 163 -27.73 9.96 1.09
C GLU A 163 -28.49 8.72 0.61
N VAL A 164 -28.97 7.90 1.57
CA VAL A 164 -29.79 6.73 1.27
C VAL A 164 -31.23 7.23 1.07
N PRO A 165 -31.83 7.07 -0.12
CA PRO A 165 -33.23 7.44 -0.34
C PRO A 165 -34.15 6.51 0.46
N ARG A 166 -35.15 7.09 1.12
CA ARG A 166 -36.22 6.36 1.84
C ARG A 166 -37.25 5.79 0.89
#